data_AF-A0A382M4P3-F1
#
_entry.id   AF-A0A382M4P3-F1
#
_cell.length_a   1.000
_cell.length_b   1.000
_cell.length_c   1.000
_cell.angle_alpha   90.00
_cell.angle_beta   90.00
_cell.angle_gamma   90.00
#
_symmetry.space_group_name_H-M   'P 1'
#
loop_
_entity.id
_entity.type
_entity.pdbx_description
1 polymer ?
#
loop_
_entity_poly.entity_id
_entity_poly.type
_entity_poly.pdbx_seq_one_letter_code
_entity_poly.pdbx_strand_id
1 'polypeptide(L)'
;MKNFNNKSEDCIMFKNILFSMMFLVSSVLANTLGLEDNGDGTWNVSYSSEDIIAGFQFNVDGATINSVSGGDATASGFMISSNATTVIGFSLTGGTISAGDGTLVALDLSGTPTGLSGIVVSDPSGNAIDFTYDSGDISGCTDMDACNYNADATADDGSCDYGAM
;
A
#
# COMPACT_ATOMS: atom_id res chain seq x y z
N MET A 1 -3.28 -43.23 -8.80
CA MET A 1 -4.41 -42.32 -9.12
C MET A 1 -5.07 -41.96 -7.81
N LYS A 2 -4.79 -40.78 -7.25
CA LYS A 2 -5.49 -40.29 -6.04
C LYS A 2 -6.85 -39.74 -6.52
N ASN A 3 -7.93 -40.21 -5.88
CA ASN A 3 -9.32 -39.90 -6.24
C ASN A 3 -9.62 -38.41 -6.02
N PHE A 4 -9.96 -37.69 -7.09
CA PHE A 4 -10.38 -36.29 -7.07
C PHE A 4 -11.79 -36.07 -6.45
N ASN A 5 -12.50 -37.13 -6.05
CA ASN A 5 -13.88 -37.05 -5.55
C ASN A 5 -14.01 -36.74 -4.05
N ASN A 6 -12.93 -36.70 -3.26
CA ASN A 6 -13.01 -36.38 -1.82
C ASN A 6 -12.82 -34.87 -1.53
N LYS A 7 -12.08 -34.17 -2.41
CA LYS A 7 -11.74 -32.75 -2.26
C LYS A 7 -12.97 -31.83 -2.28
N SER A 8 -14.02 -32.18 -3.03
CA SER A 8 -15.24 -31.36 -3.08
C SER A 8 -16.09 -31.47 -1.82
N GLU A 9 -16.12 -32.62 -1.14
CA GLU A 9 -16.99 -32.81 0.03
C GLU A 9 -16.41 -32.17 1.30
N ASP A 10 -15.08 -32.20 1.45
CA ASP A 10 -14.38 -31.56 2.58
C ASP A 10 -14.41 -30.02 2.49
N CYS A 11 -14.27 -29.44 1.28
CA CYS A 11 -14.41 -27.98 1.09
C CYS A 11 -15.86 -27.48 1.27
N ILE A 12 -16.89 -28.32 1.06
CA ILE A 12 -18.31 -27.95 1.23
C ILE A 12 -18.65 -27.67 2.69
N MET A 13 -18.04 -28.39 3.64
CA MET A 13 -18.29 -28.22 5.07
C MET A 13 -17.78 -26.85 5.59
N PHE A 14 -16.65 -26.36 5.06
CA PHE A 14 -16.07 -25.07 5.42
C PHE A 14 -16.92 -23.89 4.92
N LYS A 15 -17.46 -24.01 3.69
CA LYS A 15 -18.29 -22.99 3.05
C LYS A 15 -19.58 -22.68 3.82
N ASN A 16 -20.15 -23.67 4.52
CA ASN A 16 -21.36 -23.51 5.33
C ASN A 16 -21.10 -22.91 6.74
N ILE A 17 -19.86 -23.00 7.26
CA ILE A 17 -19.49 -22.46 8.57
C ILE A 17 -19.03 -20.99 8.47
N LEU A 18 -18.31 -20.63 7.39
CA LEU A 18 -17.84 -19.26 7.16
C LEU A 18 -18.95 -18.24 6.84
N PHE A 19 -20.07 -18.68 6.25
CA PHE A 19 -21.18 -17.78 5.95
C PHE A 19 -21.81 -17.15 7.21
N SER A 20 -21.62 -17.76 8.39
CA SER A 20 -22.13 -17.25 9.66
C SER A 20 -21.15 -16.32 10.39
N MET A 21 -19.93 -16.16 9.89
CA MET A 21 -18.86 -15.41 10.58
C MET A 21 -18.22 -14.41 9.62
N MET A 22 -19.03 -13.74 8.79
CA MET A 22 -18.60 -12.56 8.04
C MET A 22 -18.40 -11.43 9.05
N PHE A 23 -17.24 -11.53 9.69
CA PHE A 23 -16.61 -10.62 10.61
C PHE A 23 -16.66 -9.23 9.98
N LEU A 24 -17.17 -8.28 10.74
CA LEU A 24 -17.08 -6.86 10.43
C LEU A 24 -15.60 -6.53 10.23
N VAL A 25 -15.12 -6.57 8.99
CA VAL A 25 -13.85 -5.96 8.63
C VAL A 25 -14.14 -4.47 8.71
N SER A 26 -13.98 -3.92 9.92
CA SER A 26 -13.86 -2.49 10.11
C SER A 26 -12.57 -2.12 9.41
N SER A 27 -12.65 -1.79 8.12
CA SER A 27 -11.60 -1.05 7.45
C SER A 27 -11.50 0.28 8.17
N VAL A 28 -10.63 0.34 9.18
CA VAL A 28 -10.14 1.61 9.69
C VAL A 28 -9.56 2.30 8.46
N LEU A 29 -10.11 3.45 8.09
CA LEU A 29 -9.59 4.28 7.00
C LEU A 29 -8.24 4.83 7.49
N ALA A 30 -7.20 4.00 7.37
CA ALA A 30 -5.84 4.39 7.72
C ALA A 30 -5.29 5.23 6.58
N ASN A 31 -4.56 6.30 6.90
CA ASN A 31 -3.86 7.05 5.88
C ASN A 31 -2.72 6.19 5.32
N THR A 32 -2.59 6.12 4.00
CA THR A 32 -1.60 5.26 3.35
C THR A 32 -0.73 6.02 2.36
N LEU A 33 0.50 5.54 2.19
CA LEU A 33 1.33 5.85 1.02
C LEU A 33 1.49 4.58 0.19
N GLY A 34 1.35 4.71 -1.13
CA GLY A 34 1.55 3.63 -2.09
C GLY A 34 2.69 3.91 -3.06
N LEU A 35 3.07 2.88 -3.82
CA LEU A 35 4.01 2.98 -4.93
C LEU A 35 3.37 2.41 -6.20
N GLU A 36 3.35 3.19 -7.26
CA GLU A 36 2.81 2.80 -8.56
C GLU A 36 3.90 2.90 -9.64
N ASP A 37 4.17 1.80 -10.33
CA ASP A 37 5.15 1.74 -11.42
C ASP A 37 4.56 2.33 -12.72
N ASN A 38 5.24 3.32 -13.31
CA ASN A 38 4.83 3.89 -14.60
C ASN A 38 5.37 3.10 -15.81
N GLY A 39 6.26 2.12 -15.60
CA GLY A 39 6.84 1.27 -16.64
C GLY A 39 8.00 1.90 -17.43
N ASP A 40 8.49 3.07 -17.01
CA ASP A 40 9.58 3.81 -17.65
C ASP A 40 10.76 4.11 -16.70
N GLY A 41 10.77 3.48 -15.52
CA GLY A 41 11.74 3.74 -14.45
C GLY A 41 11.31 4.83 -13.48
N THR A 42 10.17 5.50 -13.74
CA THR A 42 9.55 6.41 -12.78
C THR A 42 8.45 5.72 -11.98
N TRP A 43 8.27 6.18 -10.75
CA TRP A 43 7.31 5.63 -9.78
C TRP A 43 6.52 6.77 -9.15
N ASN A 44 5.20 6.62 -9.09
CA ASN A 44 4.36 7.57 -8.36
C ASN A 44 4.25 7.13 -6.91
N VAL A 45 4.48 8.06 -5.99
CA VAL A 45 4.11 7.88 -4.59
C VAL A 45 2.67 8.38 -4.47
N SER A 46 1.73 7.46 -4.30
CA SER A 46 0.33 7.81 -4.05
C SER A 46 0.09 8.03 -2.55
N TYR A 47 -0.92 8.83 -2.22
CA TYR A 47 -1.41 8.99 -0.86
C TYR A 47 -2.93 8.79 -0.82
N SER A 48 -3.41 8.27 0.30
CA SER A 48 -4.82 8.30 0.71
C SER A 48 -4.85 8.89 2.12
N SER A 49 -5.56 10.00 2.33
CA SER A 49 -5.56 10.73 3.59
C SER A 49 -6.92 11.31 3.92
N GLU A 50 -7.36 11.20 5.17
CA GLU A 50 -8.53 11.95 5.67
C GLU A 50 -8.15 13.36 6.17
N ASP A 51 -6.85 13.59 6.37
CA ASP A 51 -6.29 14.83 6.90
C ASP A 51 -5.50 15.61 5.85
N ILE A 52 -5.37 16.92 6.09
CA ILE A 52 -4.55 17.83 5.27
C ILE A 52 -3.07 17.57 5.58
N ILE A 53 -2.26 17.44 4.53
CA ILE A 53 -0.81 17.22 4.65
C ILE A 53 -0.08 18.56 4.47
N ALA A 54 0.82 18.90 5.39
CA ALA A 54 1.65 20.11 5.34
C ALA A 54 3.16 19.81 5.32
N GLY A 55 3.55 18.57 5.60
CA GLY A 55 4.92 18.11 5.54
C GLY A 55 4.97 16.59 5.48
N PHE A 56 5.99 16.07 4.81
CA PHE A 56 6.22 14.64 4.72
C PHE A 56 7.70 14.28 4.63
N GLN A 57 8.03 13.09 5.08
CA GLN A 57 9.28 12.39 4.86
C GLN A 57 8.98 10.91 4.67
N PHE A 58 9.74 10.27 3.80
CA PHE A 58 9.79 8.81 3.70
C PHE A 58 11.13 8.35 3.13
N ASN A 59 11.45 7.09 3.34
CA ASN A 59 12.54 6.38 2.68
C ASN A 59 11.99 5.47 1.59
N VAL A 60 12.76 5.30 0.52
CA VAL A 60 12.55 4.31 -0.53
C VAL A 60 13.45 3.12 -0.25
N ASP A 61 12.84 1.94 -0.09
CA ASP A 61 13.56 0.70 0.16
C ASP A 61 13.79 -0.04 -1.16
N GLY A 62 14.94 -0.71 -1.31
CA GLY A 62 15.22 -1.58 -2.47
C GLY A 62 15.60 -0.88 -3.78
N ALA A 63 15.53 0.46 -3.85
CA ALA A 63 15.93 1.25 -5.02
C ALA A 63 16.73 2.51 -4.62
N THR A 64 17.36 3.15 -5.60
CA THR A 64 18.07 4.43 -5.43
C THR A 64 17.32 5.56 -6.11
N ILE A 65 17.14 6.67 -5.40
CA ILE A 65 16.48 7.88 -5.92
C ILE A 65 17.47 8.69 -6.76
N ASN A 66 17.12 8.90 -8.03
CA ASN A 66 17.85 9.81 -8.93
C ASN A 66 17.29 11.23 -8.86
N SER A 67 15.96 11.35 -8.86
CA SER A 67 15.29 12.64 -8.73
C SER A 67 13.87 12.48 -8.19
N VAL A 68 13.31 13.58 -7.68
CA VAL A 68 11.91 13.66 -7.21
C VAL A 68 11.29 14.90 -7.85
N SER A 69 10.09 14.75 -8.39
CA SER A 69 9.39 15.84 -9.08
C SER A 69 7.87 15.63 -9.09
N GLY A 70 7.11 16.64 -9.49
CA GLY A 70 5.68 16.49 -9.77
C GLY A 70 4.81 16.23 -8.53
N GLY A 71 3.62 15.69 -8.79
CA GLY A 71 2.58 15.43 -7.79
C GLY A 71 1.99 16.69 -7.15
N ASP A 72 1.08 16.44 -6.21
CA ASP A 72 0.37 17.47 -5.47
C ASP A 72 1.29 18.28 -4.56
N ALA A 73 2.42 17.71 -4.13
CA ALA A 73 3.44 18.45 -3.38
C ALA A 73 4.03 19.59 -4.23
N THR A 74 4.45 19.29 -5.47
CA THR A 74 4.99 20.32 -6.38
C THR A 74 3.91 21.33 -6.74
N ALA A 75 2.68 20.88 -7.02
CA ALA A 75 1.55 21.75 -7.36
C ALA A 75 1.18 22.70 -6.21
N SER A 76 1.32 22.24 -4.96
CA SER A 76 1.07 23.01 -3.74
C SER A 76 2.27 23.86 -3.29
N GLY A 77 3.35 23.89 -4.10
CA GLY A 77 4.53 24.73 -3.84
C GLY A 77 5.42 24.23 -2.71
N PHE A 78 5.44 22.91 -2.45
CA PHE A 78 6.35 22.32 -1.48
C PHE A 78 7.79 22.42 -1.97
N MET A 79 8.70 22.68 -1.04
CA MET A 79 10.12 22.49 -1.24
C MET A 79 10.43 21.02 -1.01
N ILE A 80 10.85 20.34 -2.08
CA ILE A 80 11.21 18.93 -2.04
C ILE A 80 12.74 18.83 -2.06
N SER A 81 13.28 18.02 -1.15
CA SER A 81 14.69 17.66 -1.08
C SER A 81 14.81 16.16 -0.96
N SER A 82 15.76 15.57 -1.69
CA SER A 82 16.02 14.14 -1.63
C SER A 82 17.52 13.84 -1.61
N ASN A 83 17.84 12.68 -1.05
CA ASN A 83 19.13 12.01 -1.26
C ASN A 83 18.87 10.66 -1.94
N ALA A 84 19.83 9.74 -1.92
CA ALA A 84 19.72 8.43 -2.55
C ALA A 84 18.56 7.55 -2.03
N THR A 85 18.07 7.79 -0.81
CA THR A 85 17.05 6.92 -0.17
C THR A 85 15.91 7.70 0.47
N THR A 86 16.13 8.93 0.92
CA THR A 86 15.15 9.71 1.68
C THR A 86 14.61 10.86 0.84
N VAL A 87 13.29 11.06 0.90
CA VAL A 87 12.59 12.23 0.37
C VAL A 87 12.02 13.01 1.55
N ILE A 88 12.17 14.34 1.50
CA ILE A 88 11.55 15.27 2.44
C ILE A 88 10.84 16.35 1.63
N GLY A 89 9.59 16.63 1.98
CA GLY A 89 8.81 17.73 1.40
C GLY A 89 8.17 18.57 2.49
N PHE A 90 8.35 19.89 2.43
CA PHE A 90 7.69 20.83 3.34
C PHE A 90 7.39 22.15 2.63
N SER A 91 6.45 22.92 3.15
CA SER A 91 6.17 24.27 2.65
C SER A 91 6.59 25.35 3.64
N LEU A 92 7.40 26.31 3.19
CA LEU A 92 7.70 27.53 3.97
C LEU A 92 6.65 28.63 3.78
N THR A 93 5.76 28.49 2.79
CA THR A 93 4.71 29.46 2.48
C THR A 93 3.37 29.08 3.08
N GLY A 94 3.29 27.94 3.78
CA GLY A 94 2.03 27.40 4.32
C GLY A 94 1.17 26.70 3.27
N GLY A 95 1.76 26.28 2.15
CA GLY A 95 1.11 25.41 1.19
C GLY A 95 0.78 24.06 1.82
N THR A 96 -0.37 23.48 1.45
CA THR A 96 -0.86 22.21 1.99
C THR A 96 -1.47 21.38 0.87
N ILE A 97 -1.46 20.06 1.05
CA ILE A 97 -2.13 19.09 0.19
C ILE A 97 -3.44 18.72 0.88
N SER A 98 -4.54 18.77 0.14
CA SER A 98 -5.86 18.50 0.69
C SER A 98 -6.03 17.02 1.06
N ALA A 99 -6.92 16.74 2.00
CA ALA A 99 -7.38 15.37 2.24
C ALA A 99 -8.01 14.78 0.97
N GLY A 100 -7.86 13.48 0.80
CA GLY A 100 -8.31 12.71 -0.36
C GLY A 100 -7.22 11.76 -0.85
N ASP A 101 -7.37 11.36 -2.10
CA ASP A 101 -6.46 10.46 -2.79
C ASP A 101 -5.75 11.20 -3.93
N GLY A 102 -4.46 10.92 -4.13
CA GLY A 102 -3.70 11.54 -5.20
C GLY A 102 -2.26 11.06 -5.31
N THR A 103 -1.50 11.69 -6.19
CA THR A 103 -0.06 11.46 -6.32
C THR A 103 0.68 12.52 -5.52
N LEU A 104 1.39 12.10 -4.47
CA LEU A 104 2.16 12.99 -3.62
C LEU A 104 3.35 13.58 -4.39
N VAL A 105 4.17 12.70 -4.98
CA VAL A 105 5.34 13.01 -5.81
C VAL A 105 5.59 11.88 -6.82
N ALA A 106 6.34 12.17 -7.87
CA ALA A 106 6.91 11.19 -8.78
C ALA A 106 8.42 11.06 -8.54
N LEU A 107 8.91 9.82 -8.50
CA LEU A 107 10.30 9.44 -8.29
C LEU A 107 10.88 8.93 -9.59
N ASP A 108 12.11 9.33 -9.90
CA ASP A 108 12.97 8.62 -10.87
C ASP A 108 13.89 7.71 -10.06
N LEU A 109 13.79 6.40 -10.28
CA LEU A 109 14.48 5.39 -9.51
C LEU A 109 15.43 4.55 -10.36
N SER A 110 16.56 4.18 -9.77
CA SER A 110 17.40 3.10 -10.25
C SER A 110 17.15 1.84 -9.43
N GLY A 111 16.51 0.86 -10.05
CA GLY A 111 16.07 -0.39 -9.43
C GLY A 111 14.55 -0.44 -9.26
N THR A 112 14.07 -1.53 -8.67
CA THR A 112 12.65 -1.72 -8.33
C THR A 112 12.50 -1.54 -6.82
N PRO A 113 11.75 -0.52 -6.35
CA PRO A 113 11.54 -0.32 -4.93
C PRO A 113 10.75 -1.51 -4.35
N THR A 114 11.07 -1.87 -3.12
CA THR A 114 10.39 -2.94 -2.37
C THR A 114 9.38 -2.39 -1.35
N GLY A 115 9.43 -1.08 -1.09
CA GLY A 115 8.49 -0.42 -0.19
C GLY A 115 8.92 0.98 0.22
N LEU A 116 8.09 1.57 1.07
CA LEU A 116 8.37 2.83 1.74
C LEU A 116 8.50 2.61 3.26
N SER A 117 9.53 3.20 3.85
CA SER A 117 9.77 3.13 5.30
C SER A 117 10.06 4.49 5.90
N GLY A 118 10.12 4.58 7.24
CA GLY A 118 10.44 5.83 7.93
C GLY A 118 9.47 6.97 7.60
N ILE A 119 8.21 6.63 7.32
CA ILE A 119 7.16 7.58 6.92
C ILE A 119 6.85 8.49 8.10
N VAL A 120 6.93 9.79 7.87
CA VAL A 120 6.52 10.84 8.82
C VAL A 120 5.72 11.85 8.02
N VAL A 121 4.48 12.08 8.42
CA VAL A 121 3.60 13.07 7.79
C VAL A 121 3.08 14.01 8.86
N SER A 122 2.91 15.29 8.54
CA SER A 122 2.41 16.28 9.49
C SER A 122 1.26 17.10 8.95
N ASP A 123 0.35 17.48 9.84
CA ASP A 123 -0.72 18.44 9.58
C ASP A 123 -0.19 19.90 9.53
N PRO A 124 -1.01 20.89 9.15
CA PRO A 124 -0.60 22.31 9.13
C PRO A 124 -0.23 22.91 10.49
N SER A 125 -0.60 22.26 11.60
CA SER A 125 -0.23 22.66 12.96
C SER A 125 1.08 22.00 13.43
N GLY A 126 1.67 21.11 12.63
CA GLY A 126 2.86 20.35 12.93
C GLY A 126 2.62 19.08 13.76
N ASN A 127 1.37 18.65 13.91
CA ASN A 127 1.06 17.35 14.55
C ASN A 127 1.35 16.22 13.57
N ALA A 128 1.87 15.11 14.08
CA ALA A 128 2.09 13.92 13.26
C ALA A 128 0.74 13.28 12.86
N ILE A 129 0.65 12.89 11.60
CA ILE A 129 -0.43 12.07 11.05
C ILE A 129 0.14 10.68 10.83
N ASP A 130 -0.54 9.67 11.37
CA ASP A 130 -0.12 8.28 11.20
C ASP A 130 -0.40 7.84 9.76
N PHE A 131 0.66 7.42 9.08
CA PHE A 131 0.64 6.85 7.74
C PHE A 131 1.32 5.49 7.72
N THR A 132 0.78 4.58 6.93
CA THR A 132 1.38 3.26 6.67
C THR A 132 1.67 3.07 5.19
N TYR A 133 2.69 2.28 4.86
CA TYR A 133 2.91 1.86 3.48
C TYR A 133 1.87 0.81 3.10
N ASP A 134 1.19 1.04 1.97
CA ASP A 134 0.30 0.09 1.31
C ASP A 134 0.99 -0.44 0.06
N SER A 135 1.30 -1.73 0.05
CA SER A 135 1.91 -2.39 -1.11
C SER A 135 0.91 -2.61 -2.25
N GLY A 136 -0.39 -2.35 -2.04
CA GLY A 136 -1.44 -2.63 -3.00
C GLY A 136 -1.72 -4.13 -3.16
N ASP A 137 -1.19 -4.97 -2.27
CA ASP A 137 -1.36 -6.40 -2.34
C ASP A 137 -2.77 -6.82 -1.91
N ILE A 138 -3.44 -7.57 -2.76
CA ILE A 138 -4.68 -8.24 -2.39
C ILE A 138 -4.28 -9.50 -1.62
N SER A 139 -4.40 -9.44 -0.30
CA SER A 139 -4.11 -10.57 0.58
C SER A 139 -5.19 -11.64 0.48
N GLY A 140 -4.78 -12.90 0.34
CA GLY A 140 -5.66 -14.06 0.39
C GLY A 140 -4.94 -15.34 -0.06
N CYS A 141 -5.59 -16.48 0.06
CA CYS A 141 -4.95 -17.74 -0.35
C CYS A 141 -4.68 -17.76 -1.87
N THR A 142 -3.40 -17.86 -2.24
CA THR A 142 -2.96 -17.90 -3.65
C THR A 142 -2.83 -19.32 -4.20
N ASP A 143 -2.95 -20.35 -3.34
CA ASP A 143 -2.86 -21.74 -3.76
C ASP A 143 -4.19 -22.23 -4.35
N MET A 144 -4.19 -22.54 -5.65
CA MET A 144 -5.35 -23.09 -6.36
C MET A 144 -5.80 -24.45 -5.83
N ASP A 145 -4.95 -25.15 -5.07
CA ASP A 145 -5.29 -26.40 -4.43
C ASP A 145 -5.99 -26.25 -3.07
N ALA A 146 -6.04 -25.04 -2.51
CA ALA A 146 -6.75 -24.77 -1.26
C ALA A 146 -8.26 -24.54 -1.47
N CYS A 147 -9.06 -24.83 -0.44
CA CYS A 147 -10.52 -24.66 -0.45
C CYS A 147 -10.95 -23.19 -0.49
N ASN A 148 -10.13 -22.29 0.05
CA ASN A 148 -10.36 -20.85 0.10
C ASN A 148 -9.48 -20.07 -0.89
N TYR A 149 -9.03 -20.71 -1.98
CA TYR A 149 -8.32 -20.04 -3.07
C TYR A 149 -9.05 -18.77 -3.51
N ASN A 150 -8.32 -17.65 -3.52
CA ASN A 150 -8.80 -16.37 -4.01
C ASN A 150 -8.04 -16.00 -5.29
N ALA A 151 -8.75 -16.01 -6.43
CA ALA A 151 -8.16 -15.69 -7.73
C ALA A 151 -7.70 -14.23 -7.87
N ASP A 152 -8.24 -13.35 -7.03
CA ASP A 152 -7.85 -11.94 -6.99
C ASP A 152 -6.67 -11.69 -6.04
N ALA A 153 -6.26 -12.67 -5.21
CA ALA A 153 -5.15 -12.49 -4.29
C ALA A 153 -3.80 -12.42 -5.02
N THR A 154 -3.04 -11.36 -4.74
CA THR A 154 -1.68 -11.13 -5.25
C THR A 154 -0.61 -11.51 -4.22
N ALA A 155 -0.98 -11.66 -2.95
CA ALA A 155 -0.08 -12.10 -1.87
C ALA A 155 -0.76 -13.17 -0.99
N ASP A 156 -0.04 -14.26 -0.70
CA ASP A 156 -0.50 -15.29 0.23
C ASP A 156 -0.48 -14.75 1.66
N ASP A 157 -1.64 -14.74 2.31
CA ASP A 157 -1.80 -14.32 3.70
C ASP A 157 -1.59 -15.47 4.70
N GLY A 158 -1.25 -16.67 4.20
CA GLY A 158 -1.06 -17.86 5.02
C GLY A 158 -2.38 -18.44 5.53
N SER A 159 -3.52 -17.97 5.03
CA SER A 159 -4.85 -18.47 5.39
C SER A 159 -5.27 -19.69 4.57
N CYS A 160 -4.44 -20.18 3.63
CA CYS A 160 -4.78 -21.33 2.78
C CYS A 160 -5.21 -22.55 3.60
N ASP A 161 -6.46 -22.96 3.41
CA ASP A 161 -7.07 -24.11 4.04
C ASP A 161 -7.19 -25.25 3.03
N TYR A 162 -6.53 -26.38 3.32
CA TYR A 162 -6.54 -27.58 2.49
C TYR A 162 -7.59 -28.61 2.94
N GLY A 163 -8.43 -28.26 3.93
CA GLY A 163 -9.30 -29.19 4.62
C GLY A 163 -8.55 -30.03 5.65
N ALA A 164 -9.27 -30.51 6.67
CA ALA A 164 -8.70 -31.43 7.64
C ALA A 164 -8.43 -32.80 6.98
N MET A 165 -7.19 -33.28 7.04
CA MET A 165 -6.82 -34.63 6.61
C MET A 165 -7.34 -35.72 7.55
#